data_AF-U3C8G7-F1
#
_entry.id   AF-U3C8G7-F1
#
_cell.length_a   1.000
_cell.length_b   1.000
_cell.length_c   1.000
_cell.angle_alpha   90.00
_cell.angle_beta   90.00
_cell.angle_gamma   90.00
#
_symmetry.space_group_name_H-M   'P 1'
#
loop_
_entity.id
_entity.type
_entity.pdbx_description
1 polymer ?
#
loop_
_entity_poly.entity_id
_entity_poly.type
_entity_poly.pdbx_seq_one_letter_code
_entity_poly.pdbx_strand_id
1 'polypeptide(L)'
;MSKTIIGYINSQKKNELISLENDIQRETAFGFKFKNGLNLYNYPQIVLLRDDIVQFVISDSRELNTATILLNEYDYDPEDESESDFQKRFPSLLKDRIFEITKIIKFLLNVDSVRELGFSLSDCDEVEQVKHSSIESFESLVVADCIKDCPPNTLYVIDK
;
A
#
# COMPACT_ATOMS: atom_id res chain seq x y z
N MET A 1 9.80 -6.59 14.06
CA MET A 1 8.47 -7.01 13.60
C MET A 1 8.32 -6.57 12.16
N SER A 2 7.58 -7.31 11.33
CA SER A 2 7.51 -7.05 9.89
C SER A 2 6.32 -6.15 9.59
N LYS A 3 6.57 -4.89 9.24
CA LYS A 3 5.52 -3.98 8.77
C LYS A 3 5.27 -4.23 7.28
N THR A 4 4.01 -4.22 6.85
CA THR A 4 3.64 -4.47 5.45
C THR A 4 2.51 -3.56 4.98
N ILE A 5 2.51 -3.35 3.67
CA ILE A 5 1.44 -2.65 2.96
C ILE A 5 0.96 -3.58 1.85
N ILE A 6 -0.17 -4.25 2.09
CA ILE A 6 -0.70 -5.26 1.18
C ILE A 6 -2.07 -4.81 0.71
N GLY A 7 -2.34 -4.97 -0.57
CA GLY A 7 -3.68 -4.71 -1.09
C GLY A 7 -4.12 -5.73 -2.12
N TYR A 8 -5.38 -5.58 -2.49
CA TYR A 8 -6.01 -6.34 -3.54
C TYR A 8 -6.83 -5.42 -4.42
N ILE A 9 -7.00 -5.85 -5.66
CA ILE A 9 -7.73 -5.13 -6.69
C ILE A 9 -8.58 -6.13 -7.44
N ASN A 10 -9.84 -5.77 -7.64
CA ASN A 10 -10.69 -6.41 -8.63
C ASN A 10 -10.61 -5.62 -9.94
N SER A 11 -10.01 -6.21 -10.97
CA SER A 11 -10.00 -5.63 -12.32
C SER A 11 -10.39 -6.66 -13.37
N GLN A 12 -11.18 -6.21 -14.35
CA GLN A 12 -11.61 -7.04 -15.47
C GLN A 12 -10.50 -7.29 -16.51
N LYS A 13 -9.40 -6.52 -16.46
CA LYS A 13 -8.36 -6.53 -17.50
C LYS A 13 -6.96 -6.58 -16.89
N LYS A 14 -6.48 -7.79 -16.59
CA LYS A 14 -5.16 -8.02 -15.98
C LYS A 14 -3.98 -7.41 -16.78
N ASN A 15 -4.08 -7.29 -18.10
CA ASN A 15 -3.02 -6.71 -18.94
C ASN A 15 -2.78 -5.22 -18.67
N GLU A 16 -3.82 -4.46 -18.27
CA GLU A 16 -3.67 -3.04 -17.93
C GLU A 16 -2.84 -2.86 -16.65
N LEU A 17 -2.84 -3.86 -15.75
CA LEU A 17 -2.07 -3.83 -14.50
C LEU A 17 -0.56 -3.96 -14.72
N ILE A 18 -0.13 -4.68 -15.76
CA ILE A 18 1.30 -4.87 -16.07
C ILE A 18 1.95 -3.53 -16.46
N SER A 19 1.28 -2.73 -17.29
CA SER A 19 1.77 -1.40 -17.64
C SER A 19 1.77 -0.46 -16.44
N LEU A 20 0.72 -0.54 -15.62
CA LEU A 20 0.54 0.29 -14.43
C LEU A 20 1.65 0.11 -13.39
N GLU A 21 2.16 -1.11 -13.20
CA GLU A 21 3.29 -1.36 -12.30
C GLU A 21 4.52 -0.55 -12.69
N ASN A 22 4.86 -0.52 -13.98
CA ASN A 22 6.00 0.25 -14.49
C ASN A 22 5.78 1.75 -14.34
N ASP A 23 4.55 2.23 -14.56
CA ASP A 23 4.21 3.64 -14.44
C ASP A 23 4.31 4.09 -12.98
N ILE A 24 3.78 3.31 -12.03
CA ILE A 24 3.91 3.58 -10.59
C ILE A 24 5.37 3.63 -10.16
N GLN A 25 6.21 2.70 -10.63
CA GLN A 25 7.63 2.68 -10.28
C GLN A 25 8.44 3.84 -10.89
N ARG A 26 7.92 4.52 -11.91
CA ARG A 26 8.51 5.75 -12.48
C ARG A 26 8.08 6.98 -11.71
N GLU A 27 6.81 7.05 -11.32
CA GLU A 27 6.18 8.22 -10.69
C GLU A 27 6.35 8.29 -9.16
N THR A 28 6.79 7.19 -8.55
CA THR A 28 6.94 7.07 -7.09
C THR A 28 8.31 6.54 -6.72
N ALA A 29 8.76 6.87 -5.51
CA ALA A 29 10.02 6.39 -4.98
C ALA A 29 9.91 4.98 -4.37
N PHE A 30 8.70 4.44 -4.17
CA PHE A 30 8.50 3.22 -3.40
C PHE A 30 8.53 1.95 -4.26
N GLY A 31 8.84 0.83 -3.61
CA GLY A 31 8.73 -0.47 -4.23
C GLY A 31 7.25 -0.79 -4.42
N PHE A 32 6.85 -1.15 -5.64
CA PHE A 32 5.50 -1.57 -5.97
C PHE A 32 5.55 -2.78 -6.91
N LYS A 33 4.74 -3.79 -6.64
CA LYS A 33 4.55 -4.93 -7.56
C LYS A 33 3.22 -5.64 -7.32
N PHE A 34 2.66 -6.16 -8.40
CA PHE A 34 1.61 -7.17 -8.30
C PHE A 34 2.21 -8.52 -7.93
N LYS A 35 1.58 -9.23 -7.00
CA LYS A 35 2.06 -10.52 -6.51
C LYS A 35 0.89 -11.39 -6.11
N ASN A 36 0.95 -12.68 -6.43
CA ASN A 36 -0.03 -13.66 -5.95
C ASN A 36 0.52 -14.38 -4.72
N GLY A 37 -0.37 -14.89 -3.87
CA GLY A 37 0.00 -15.71 -2.72
C GLY A 37 0.61 -14.90 -1.57
N LEU A 38 0.23 -13.63 -1.43
CA LEU A 38 0.47 -12.88 -0.20
C LEU A 38 -0.41 -13.44 0.91
N ASN A 39 0.12 -13.45 2.13
CA ASN A 39 -0.64 -13.83 3.30
C ASN A 39 -1.56 -12.67 3.69
N LEU A 40 -2.86 -12.88 3.61
CA LEU A 40 -3.89 -11.89 3.96
C LEU A 40 -4.49 -12.23 5.33
N TYR A 41 -3.66 -12.20 6.38
CA TYR A 41 -4.14 -12.62 7.71
C TYR A 41 -5.25 -11.69 8.22
N ASN A 42 -6.32 -12.29 8.73
CA ASN A 42 -7.52 -11.61 9.23
C ASN A 42 -8.25 -10.71 8.21
N TYR A 43 -7.98 -10.86 6.91
CA TYR A 43 -8.83 -10.26 5.89
C TYR A 43 -10.22 -10.92 5.90
N PRO A 44 -11.29 -10.18 5.52
CA PRO A 44 -12.63 -10.74 5.41
C PRO A 44 -12.65 -11.99 4.53
N GLN A 45 -13.33 -13.05 4.95
CA GLN A 45 -13.41 -14.31 4.18
C GLN A 45 -13.92 -14.11 2.76
N ILE A 46 -14.82 -13.14 2.54
CA ILE A 46 -15.31 -12.80 1.21
C ILE A 46 -14.19 -12.36 0.26
N VAL A 47 -13.12 -11.74 0.76
CA VAL A 47 -11.93 -11.38 -0.03
C VAL A 47 -11.04 -12.60 -0.24
N LEU A 48 -10.84 -13.42 0.81
CA LEU A 48 -9.98 -14.61 0.76
C LEU A 48 -10.44 -15.68 -0.22
N LEU A 49 -11.75 -15.76 -0.47
CA LEU A 49 -12.36 -16.76 -1.36
C LEU A 49 -12.49 -16.29 -2.82
N ARG A 50 -11.99 -15.10 -3.15
CA ARG A 50 -12.09 -14.53 -4.50
C ARG A 50 -10.93 -14.93 -5.38
N ASP A 51 -11.24 -15.53 -6.53
CA ASP A 51 -10.26 -15.85 -7.58
C ASP A 51 -10.10 -14.71 -8.60
N ASP A 52 -10.97 -13.68 -8.51
CA ASP A 52 -11.04 -12.56 -9.45
C ASP A 52 -10.24 -11.32 -9.00
N ILE A 53 -9.51 -11.43 -7.88
CA ILE A 53 -8.64 -10.37 -7.39
C ILE A 53 -7.17 -10.59 -7.76
N VAL A 54 -6.43 -9.50 -7.87
CA VAL A 54 -4.97 -9.49 -7.97
C VAL A 54 -4.44 -8.77 -6.74
N GLN A 55 -3.46 -9.34 -6.05
CA GLN A 55 -2.87 -8.71 -4.87
C GLN A 55 -1.64 -7.88 -5.26
N PHE A 56 -1.30 -6.90 -4.44
CA PHE A 56 -0.12 -6.07 -4.61
C PHE A 56 0.54 -5.77 -3.26
N VAL A 57 1.79 -5.30 -3.33
CA VAL A 57 2.55 -4.85 -2.18
C VAL A 57 3.20 -3.50 -2.46
N ILE A 58 3.22 -2.63 -1.44
CA ILE A 58 4.04 -1.41 -1.40
C ILE A 58 5.14 -1.65 -0.36
N SER A 59 6.39 -1.32 -0.68
CA SER A 59 7.54 -1.76 0.12
C SER A 59 8.75 -0.83 0.05
N ASP A 60 9.67 -1.02 1.00
CA ASP A 60 10.93 -0.28 1.13
C ASP A 60 11.92 -0.55 -0.02
N SER A 61 11.66 -1.55 -0.87
CA SER A 61 12.51 -1.91 -2.01
C SER A 61 11.71 -2.62 -3.10
N ARG A 62 12.26 -2.75 -4.31
CA ARG A 62 11.59 -3.47 -5.40
C ARG A 62 11.52 -4.99 -5.18
N GLU A 63 12.47 -5.53 -4.41
CA GLU A 63 12.66 -6.97 -4.27
C GLU A 63 11.92 -7.54 -3.06
N LEU A 64 11.87 -6.78 -1.96
CA LEU A 64 11.24 -7.20 -0.71
C LEU A 64 9.73 -6.92 -0.70
N ASN A 65 9.07 -7.36 0.36
CA ASN A 65 7.65 -7.13 0.62
C ASN A 65 7.41 -6.29 1.89
N THR A 66 8.47 -5.86 2.56
CA THR A 66 8.40 -5.17 3.85
C THR A 66 8.33 -3.65 3.64
N ALA A 67 7.64 -2.99 4.55
CA ALA A 67 7.41 -1.55 4.58
C ALA A 67 7.85 -0.97 5.94
N THR A 68 8.97 -1.46 6.47
CA THR A 68 9.49 -1.10 7.80
C THR A 68 9.87 0.37 7.85
N ILE A 69 10.51 0.89 6.80
CA ILE A 69 10.89 2.30 6.70
C ILE A 69 9.66 3.14 6.39
N LEU A 70 8.86 2.71 5.41
CA LEU A 70 7.67 3.43 4.98
C LEU A 70 6.69 3.70 6.13
N LEU A 71 6.53 2.71 7.01
CA LEU A 71 5.62 2.76 8.15
C LEU A 71 6.34 3.03 9.48
N ASN A 72 7.60 3.50 9.47
CA ASN A 72 8.28 3.89 10.70
C ASN A 72 7.66 5.17 11.27
N GLU A 73 7.41 5.20 12.58
CA GLU A 73 6.85 6.37 13.27
C GLU A 73 7.87 7.50 13.43
N TYR A 74 9.14 7.15 13.45
CA TYR A 74 10.21 8.12 13.54
C TYR A 74 10.49 8.77 12.18
N ASP A 75 11.02 9.99 12.24
CA ASP A 75 11.58 10.64 11.06
C ASP A 75 12.71 9.79 10.51
N TYR A 76 12.70 9.64 9.20
CA TYR A 76 13.68 8.88 8.45
C TYR A 76 14.75 9.84 7.94
N ASP A 77 16.03 9.44 8.01
CA ASP A 77 17.14 10.22 7.47
C ASP A 77 17.53 9.66 6.09
N PRO A 78 17.02 10.22 4.98
CA PRO A 78 17.40 9.78 3.63
C PRO A 78 18.86 10.09 3.27
N GLU A 79 19.55 10.94 4.04
CA GLU A 79 20.95 11.32 3.76
C GLU A 79 21.97 10.46 4.51
N ASP A 80 21.52 9.52 5.36
CA ASP A 80 22.39 8.59 6.07
C ASP A 80 23.24 7.77 5.09
N GLU A 81 24.53 7.62 5.40
CA GLU A 81 25.50 6.95 4.52
C GLU A 81 25.19 5.47 4.31
N SER A 82 24.42 4.86 5.21
CA SER A 82 23.99 3.46 5.13
C SER A 82 22.82 3.22 4.17
N GLU A 83 22.14 4.28 3.72
CA GLU A 83 20.97 4.17 2.87
C GLU A 83 21.34 3.98 1.39
N SER A 84 20.61 3.10 0.71
CA SER A 84 20.78 2.89 -0.73
C SER A 84 20.25 4.06 -1.55
N ASP A 85 20.77 4.28 -2.76
CA ASP A 85 20.29 5.31 -3.70
C ASP A 85 18.76 5.28 -3.91
N PHE A 86 18.14 4.11 -3.74
CA PHE A 86 16.70 3.94 -3.80
C PHE A 86 16.00 4.60 -2.59
N GLN A 87 16.48 4.31 -1.39
CA GLN A 87 15.87 4.76 -0.14
C GLN A 87 16.19 6.24 0.16
N LYS A 88 17.27 6.80 -0.38
CA LYS A 88 17.55 8.26 -0.33
C LYS A 88 16.47 9.11 -0.98
N ARG A 89 15.61 8.51 -1.80
CA ARG A 89 14.47 9.20 -2.44
C ARG A 89 13.22 9.24 -1.57
N PHE A 90 13.23 8.60 -0.40
CA PHE A 90 12.05 8.52 0.46
C PHE A 90 11.84 9.82 1.23
N PRO A 91 10.59 10.25 1.45
CA PRO A 91 10.31 11.36 2.34
C PRO A 91 10.76 11.09 3.78
N SER A 92 11.34 12.10 4.42
CA SER A 92 11.82 12.04 5.81
C SER A 92 10.68 11.94 6.82
N LEU A 93 9.58 12.67 6.60
CA LEU A 93 8.45 12.69 7.52
C LEU A 93 7.48 11.53 7.24
N LEU A 94 6.97 10.87 8.29
CA LEU A 94 5.98 9.80 8.15
C LEU A 94 4.78 10.24 7.31
N LYS A 95 4.23 11.44 7.60
CA LYS A 95 3.06 11.96 6.89
C LYS A 95 3.26 12.02 5.37
N ASP A 96 4.45 12.42 4.92
CA ASP A 96 4.75 12.53 3.51
C ASP A 96 4.92 11.13 2.87
N ARG A 97 5.45 10.17 3.63
CA ARG A 97 5.48 8.76 3.20
C ARG A 97 4.07 8.18 3.04
N ILE A 98 3.17 8.45 4.00
CA ILE A 98 1.77 8.04 3.90
C ILE A 98 1.10 8.71 2.69
N PHE A 99 1.39 9.97 2.40
CA PHE A 99 0.85 10.66 1.23
C PHE A 99 1.33 10.04 -0.10
N GLU A 100 2.60 9.62 -0.19
CA GLU A 100 3.09 8.90 -1.36
C GLU A 100 2.45 7.50 -1.48
N ILE A 101 2.15 6.83 -0.37
CA ILE A 101 1.35 5.58 -0.38
C ILE A 101 -0.04 5.85 -0.95
N THR A 102 -0.75 6.88 -0.49
CA THR A 102 -2.10 7.19 -0.99
C THR A 102 -2.08 7.64 -2.45
N LYS A 103 -1.00 8.26 -2.92
CA LYS A 103 -0.78 8.56 -4.35
C LYS A 103 -0.72 7.28 -5.20
N ILE A 104 -0.02 6.24 -4.73
CA ILE A 104 -0.01 4.91 -5.39
C ILE A 104 -1.43 4.36 -5.46
N ILE A 105 -2.18 4.43 -4.36
CA ILE A 105 -3.57 3.94 -4.33
C ILE A 105 -4.47 4.71 -5.31
N LYS A 106 -4.30 6.04 -5.43
CA LYS A 106 -5.00 6.86 -6.44
C LYS A 106 -4.66 6.43 -7.87
N PHE A 107 -3.39 6.11 -8.17
CA PHE A 107 -3.03 5.57 -9.49
C PHE A 107 -3.78 4.27 -9.80
N LEU A 108 -3.90 3.37 -8.82
CA LEU A 108 -4.65 2.13 -8.98
C LEU A 108 -6.15 2.39 -9.20
N LEU A 109 -6.75 3.28 -8.42
CA LEU A 109 -8.18 3.60 -8.53
C LEU A 109 -8.55 4.27 -9.85
N ASN A 110 -7.65 5.07 -10.42
CA ASN A 110 -7.87 5.79 -11.68
C ASN A 110 -7.92 4.88 -12.92
N VAL A 111 -7.60 3.60 -12.78
CA VAL A 111 -7.75 2.65 -13.88
C VAL A 111 -9.22 2.27 -14.03
N ASP A 112 -9.81 2.55 -15.20
CA ASP A 112 -11.23 2.34 -15.48
C ASP A 112 -11.70 0.89 -15.25
N SER A 113 -10.83 -0.08 -15.50
CA SER A 113 -11.16 -1.50 -15.30
C SER A 113 -11.19 -1.94 -13.84
N VAL A 114 -10.75 -1.09 -12.90
CA VAL A 114 -10.79 -1.33 -11.45
C VAL A 114 -12.18 -1.06 -10.91
N ARG A 115 -12.75 -2.07 -10.26
CA ARG A 115 -14.10 -2.07 -9.68
C ARG A 115 -14.11 -1.97 -8.16
N GLU A 116 -13.08 -2.52 -7.54
CA GLU A 116 -12.93 -2.57 -6.09
C GLU A 116 -11.43 -2.59 -5.79
N LEU A 117 -11.04 -1.86 -4.75
CA LEU A 117 -9.69 -1.87 -4.22
C LEU A 117 -9.74 -1.88 -2.70
N GLY A 118 -8.94 -2.74 -2.08
CA GLY A 118 -8.68 -2.70 -0.65
C GLY A 118 -7.19 -2.78 -0.37
N PHE A 119 -6.74 -2.12 0.70
CA PHE A 119 -5.34 -2.18 1.12
C PHE A 119 -5.23 -2.03 2.64
N SER A 120 -4.24 -2.69 3.24
CA SER A 120 -3.93 -2.58 4.65
C SER A 120 -2.55 -2.01 4.88
N LEU A 121 -2.41 -1.32 6.01
CA LEU A 121 -1.14 -1.02 6.63
C LEU A 121 -1.14 -1.79 7.95
N SER A 122 -0.24 -2.74 8.11
CA SER A 122 -0.24 -3.65 9.26
C SER A 122 1.15 -3.99 9.77
N ASP A 123 1.22 -4.31 11.06
CA ASP A 123 2.34 -5.00 11.67
C ASP A 123 2.01 -6.49 11.72
N CYS A 124 3.01 -7.32 11.40
CA CYS A 124 2.89 -8.77 11.33
C CYS A 124 1.80 -9.28 10.37
N ASP A 125 1.48 -8.51 9.32
CA ASP A 125 0.46 -8.85 8.30
C ASP A 125 -0.98 -8.98 8.86
N GLU A 126 -1.24 -8.54 10.10
CA GLU A 126 -2.55 -8.70 10.75
C GLU A 126 -3.45 -7.48 10.57
N VAL A 127 -4.72 -7.75 10.23
CA VAL A 127 -5.79 -6.76 10.20
C VAL A 127 -6.66 -6.92 11.44
N GLU A 128 -6.84 -5.85 12.19
CA GLU A 128 -7.70 -5.80 13.39
C GLU A 128 -9.04 -5.14 13.11
N GLN A 129 -9.11 -4.26 12.10
CA GLN A 129 -10.34 -3.57 11.73
C GLN A 129 -10.43 -3.32 10.23
N VAL A 130 -11.67 -3.21 9.74
CA VAL A 130 -11.98 -2.88 8.35
C VAL A 130 -12.73 -1.56 8.31
N LYS A 131 -12.29 -0.65 7.45
CA LYS A 131 -12.93 0.64 7.22
C LYS A 131 -13.30 0.80 5.75
N HIS A 132 -14.51 1.26 5.51
CA HIS A 132 -14.98 1.64 4.18
C HIS A 132 -14.84 3.15 4.00
N SER A 133 -14.44 3.57 2.81
CA SER A 133 -14.27 4.98 2.48
C SER A 133 -14.49 5.22 0.99
N SER A 134 -14.81 6.47 0.64
CA SER A 134 -14.86 6.89 -0.76
C SER A 134 -13.48 7.30 -1.26
N ILE A 135 -13.32 7.40 -2.59
CA ILE A 135 -12.09 7.87 -3.23
C ILE A 135 -11.69 9.28 -2.74
N GLU A 136 -12.65 10.14 -2.43
CA GLU A 136 -12.39 11.51 -1.98
C GLU A 136 -11.95 11.59 -0.51
N SER A 137 -12.26 10.56 0.29
CA SER A 137 -12.11 10.61 1.74
C SER A 137 -11.06 9.65 2.30
N PHE A 138 -10.67 8.59 1.56
CA PHE A 138 -9.77 7.57 2.09
C PHE A 138 -8.41 8.14 2.51
N GLU A 139 -7.87 9.11 1.76
CA GLU A 139 -6.54 9.67 2.06
C GLU A 139 -6.50 10.35 3.43
N SER A 140 -7.51 11.18 3.73
CA SER A 140 -7.57 11.86 5.03
C SER A 140 -7.80 10.89 6.18
N LEU A 141 -8.56 9.82 5.94
CA LEU A 141 -8.79 8.75 6.90
C LEU A 141 -7.48 8.00 7.23
N VAL A 142 -6.74 7.57 6.21
CA VAL A 142 -5.48 6.81 6.37
C VAL A 142 -4.43 7.66 7.08
N VAL A 143 -4.30 8.94 6.69
CA VAL A 143 -3.37 9.88 7.35
C VAL A 143 -3.73 10.06 8.83
N ALA A 144 -5.02 10.25 9.14
CA ALA A 144 -5.46 10.43 10.53
C ALA A 144 -5.17 9.19 11.39
N ASP A 145 -5.38 7.98 10.83
CA ASP A 145 -5.09 6.74 11.52
C ASP A 145 -3.58 6.55 11.76
N CYS A 146 -2.75 6.78 10.73
CA CYS A 146 -1.30 6.64 10.85
C CYS A 146 -0.63 7.70 11.74
N ILE A 147 -1.27 8.87 11.93
CA ILE A 147 -0.81 9.86 12.92
C ILE A 147 -1.06 9.37 14.35
N LYS A 148 -2.12 8.57 14.55
CA LYS A 148 -2.46 8.02 15.86
C LYS A 148 -1.59 6.80 16.20
N ASP A 149 -1.39 5.91 15.24
CA ASP A 149 -0.63 4.67 15.39
C ASP A 149 -0.19 4.15 14.00
N CYS A 150 1.11 3.90 13.78
CA CYS A 150 1.62 3.46 12.48
C CYS A 150 2.48 2.19 12.57
N PRO A 151 2.01 1.05 12.01
CA PRO A 151 0.80 0.89 11.20
C PRO A 151 -0.50 0.79 12.03
N PRO A 152 -1.65 1.21 11.49
CA PRO A 152 -2.92 1.17 12.19
C PRO A 152 -3.61 -0.20 12.21
N ASN A 153 -2.96 -1.27 11.71
CA ASN A 153 -3.51 -2.63 11.56
C ASN A 153 -4.93 -2.64 10.94
N THR A 154 -5.11 -1.82 9.90
CA THR A 154 -6.43 -1.54 9.32
C THR A 154 -6.46 -1.88 7.85
N LEU A 155 -7.51 -2.59 7.42
CA LEU A 155 -7.87 -2.76 6.01
C LEU A 155 -8.81 -1.63 5.59
N TYR A 156 -8.39 -0.83 4.63
CA TYR A 156 -9.20 0.19 3.97
C TYR A 156 -9.79 -0.39 2.69
N VAL A 157 -11.11 -0.44 2.60
CA VAL A 157 -11.84 -0.78 1.38
C VAL A 157 -12.34 0.53 0.77
N ILE A 158 -11.97 0.76 -0.49
CA ILE A 158 -12.32 1.98 -1.20
C ILE A 158 -13.41 1.67 -2.20
N ASP A 159 -14.56 2.29 -1.97
CA ASP A 159 -15.72 2.18 -2.84
C ASP A 159 -15.56 3.18 -4.00
N LYS A 160 -15.71 2.67 -5.24
CA LYS A 160 -15.57 3.44 -6.49
C LYS A 160 -16.92 3.82 -7.07
#